data_AF-A0A8S2P2N2-F1
#
_entry.id   AF-A0A8S2P2N2-F1
#
_cell.length_a   1.000
_cell.length_b   1.000
_cell.length_c   1.000
_cell.angle_alpha   90.00
_cell.angle_beta   90.00
_cell.angle_gamma   90.00
#
_symmetry.space_group_name_H-M   'P 1'
#
loop_
_entity.id
_entity.type
_entity.pdbx_description
1 polymer ?
#
loop_
_entity_poly.entity_id
_entity_poly.type
_entity_poly.pdbx_seq_one_letter_code
_entity_poly.pdbx_strand_id
1 'polypeptide(L)'
;VLQRLVNLLSENEQNEIWLKIYQKSLELFGRLTAQVTNDADVWELYSDLCELKKDDTSIDWHMKILQQLQRAHRCAINQTSSWENEIETIRSVLILSNKLAAKTIEKLGEHVENENFKQSCHSIRLTLNSVMTRLKQKYDSSLMTTDEKIMNDTQELEKSILQLTDMLRKS
;
A
#
# COMPACT_ATOMS: atom_id res chain seq x y z
N VAL A 1 19.30 -5.16 -1.51
CA VAL A 1 19.95 -4.48 -0.36
C VAL A 1 18.94 -3.75 0.52
N LEU A 2 18.05 -2.92 -0.05
CA LEU A 2 17.05 -2.16 0.70
C LEU A 2 16.07 -3.02 1.52
N GLN A 3 15.49 -4.07 0.92
CA GLN A 3 14.64 -5.02 1.66
C GLN A 3 15.35 -5.62 2.88
N ARG A 4 16.63 -6.00 2.74
CA ARG A 4 17.41 -6.56 3.84
C ARG A 4 17.59 -5.55 4.98
N LEU A 5 17.77 -4.27 4.65
CA LEU A 5 17.88 -3.21 5.65
C LEU A 5 16.56 -3.07 6.45
N VAL A 6 15.41 -3.07 5.76
CA VAL A 6 14.09 -2.99 6.41
C VAL A 6 13.87 -4.21 7.32
N ASN A 7 14.15 -5.42 6.83
CA ASN A 7 14.02 -6.64 7.63
C ASN A 7 14.90 -6.60 8.88
N LEU A 8 16.19 -6.21 8.74
CA LEU A 8 17.09 -6.08 9.88
C LEU A 8 16.56 -5.08 10.91
N LEU A 9 16.02 -3.94 10.47
CA LEU A 9 15.42 -2.98 11.40
C LEU A 9 14.15 -3.50 12.06
N SER A 10 13.36 -4.33 11.39
CA SER A 10 12.14 -4.92 11.95
C SER A 10 12.38 -5.95 13.06
N GLU A 11 13.55 -6.61 13.04
CA GLU A 11 13.93 -7.68 13.98
C GLU A 11 14.62 -7.15 15.24
N ASN A 12 14.96 -5.86 15.30
CA ASN A 12 15.75 -5.27 16.36
C ASN A 12 14.91 -4.44 17.34
N GLU A 13 15.34 -4.39 18.60
CA GLU A 13 14.73 -3.57 19.65
C GLU A 13 15.05 -2.08 19.42
N GLN A 14 14.07 -1.20 19.71
CA GLN A 14 14.19 0.26 19.55
C GLN A 14 15.09 0.88 20.63
N ASN A 15 16.40 0.64 20.48
CA ASN A 15 17.44 1.28 21.28
C ASN A 15 18.05 2.50 20.55
N GLU A 16 19.00 3.17 21.19
CA GLU A 16 19.64 4.37 20.62
C GLU A 16 20.34 4.10 19.26
N ILE A 17 20.97 2.95 19.12
CA ILE A 17 21.65 2.54 17.88
C ILE A 17 20.60 2.31 16.78
N TRP A 18 19.51 1.62 17.11
CA TRP A 18 18.39 1.39 16.21
C TRP A 18 17.82 2.72 15.72
N LEU A 19 17.56 3.68 16.62
CA LEU A 19 17.00 4.98 16.27
C LEU A 19 17.91 5.73 15.28
N LYS A 20 19.23 5.68 15.50
CA LYS A 20 20.21 6.30 14.60
C LYS A 20 20.22 5.66 13.21
N ILE A 21 20.16 4.33 13.12
CA ILE A 21 20.12 3.61 11.83
C ILE A 21 18.79 3.86 11.13
N TYR A 22 17.69 3.83 11.88
CA TYR A 22 16.35 4.12 11.41
C TYR A 22 16.27 5.52 10.77
N GLN A 23 16.73 6.56 11.46
CA GLN A 23 16.76 7.93 10.95
C GLN A 23 17.58 8.06 9.66
N LYS A 24 18.79 7.48 9.62
CA LYS A 24 19.62 7.48 8.40
C LYS A 24 18.96 6.72 7.25
N SER A 25 18.20 5.67 7.56
CA SER A 25 17.44 4.92 6.56
C SER A 25 16.31 5.78 6.00
N LEU A 26 15.57 6.50 6.86
CA LEU A 26 14.52 7.43 6.40
C LEU A 26 15.09 8.52 5.47
N GLU A 27 16.24 9.10 5.82
CA GLU A 27 16.92 10.07 4.95
C GLU A 27 17.33 9.46 3.60
N LEU A 28 17.85 8.23 3.62
CA LEU A 28 18.23 7.53 2.40
C LEU A 28 17.01 7.27 1.51
N PHE A 29 15.92 6.73 2.06
CA PHE A 29 14.69 6.50 1.30
C PHE A 29 14.07 7.81 0.81
N GLY A 30 14.13 8.88 1.59
CA GLY A 30 13.70 10.22 1.16
C GLY A 30 14.50 10.74 -0.04
N ARG A 31 15.84 10.60 -0.02
CA ARG A 31 16.69 10.96 -1.17
C ARG A 31 16.43 10.05 -2.37
N LEU A 32 16.31 8.76 -2.14
CA LEU A 32 16.12 7.76 -3.18
C LEU A 32 14.79 7.97 -3.91
N THR A 33 13.69 8.16 -3.19
CA THR A 33 12.37 8.44 -3.77
C THR A 33 12.29 9.79 -4.47
N ALA A 34 13.12 10.77 -4.10
CA ALA A 34 13.26 12.02 -4.83
C ALA A 34 13.98 11.84 -6.18
N GLN A 35 14.93 10.90 -6.27
CA GLN A 35 15.68 10.60 -7.50
C GLN A 35 14.93 9.60 -8.40
N VAL A 36 14.32 8.58 -7.81
CA VAL A 36 13.61 7.49 -8.47
C VAL A 36 12.14 7.55 -8.05
N THR A 37 11.39 8.40 -8.75
CA THR A 37 10.01 8.74 -8.36
C THR A 37 8.96 7.73 -8.84
N ASN A 38 9.35 6.77 -9.67
CA ASN A 38 8.50 5.81 -10.38
C ASN A 38 8.80 4.34 -10.01
N ASP A 39 9.45 4.08 -8.89
CA ASP A 39 9.78 2.73 -8.42
C ASP A 39 8.84 2.28 -7.30
N ALA A 40 7.93 1.34 -7.60
CA ALA A 40 6.94 0.80 -6.67
C ALA A 40 7.58 0.18 -5.43
N ASP A 41 8.61 -0.66 -5.60
CA ASP A 41 9.27 -1.39 -4.52
C ASP A 41 9.94 -0.42 -3.55
N VAL A 42 10.58 0.63 -4.08
CA VAL A 42 11.23 1.67 -3.26
C VAL A 42 10.20 2.42 -2.41
N TRP A 43 9.04 2.76 -2.97
CA TRP A 43 7.97 3.44 -2.22
C TRP A 43 7.33 2.52 -1.18
N GLU A 44 7.13 1.24 -1.50
CA GLU A 44 6.60 0.26 -0.57
C GLU A 44 7.54 0.07 0.62
N LEU A 45 8.83 -0.14 0.35
CA LEU A 45 9.86 -0.26 1.39
C LEU A 45 9.98 0.99 2.25
N TYR A 46 9.76 2.17 1.69
CA TYR A 46 9.76 3.41 2.46
C TYR A 46 8.55 3.46 3.41
N SER A 47 7.37 3.06 2.93
CA SER A 47 6.18 2.93 3.77
C SER A 47 6.42 1.95 4.92
N ASP A 48 6.98 0.77 4.62
CA ASP A 48 7.28 -0.26 5.63
C ASP A 48 8.29 0.20 6.65
N LEU A 49 9.33 0.93 6.20
CA LEU A 49 10.28 1.56 7.10
C LEU A 49 9.55 2.50 8.05
N CYS A 50 8.71 3.41 7.55
CA CYS A 50 7.96 4.35 8.37
C CYS A 50 7.08 3.66 9.43
N GLU A 51 6.52 2.49 9.12
CA GLU A 51 5.71 1.70 10.06
C GLU A 51 6.52 1.08 11.22
N LEU A 52 7.84 0.94 11.09
CA LEU A 52 8.66 0.35 12.16
C LEU A 52 8.66 1.19 13.44
N LYS A 53 8.41 2.50 13.33
CA LYS A 53 8.30 3.41 14.47
C LYS A 53 6.89 3.34 15.07
N LYS A 54 6.64 2.30 15.87
CA LYS A 54 5.33 2.00 16.48
C LYS A 54 4.82 3.07 17.45
N ASP A 55 5.71 3.86 18.05
CA ASP A 55 5.33 4.87 19.04
C ASP A 55 4.77 6.16 18.42
N ASP A 56 4.88 6.33 17.10
CA ASP A 56 4.35 7.52 16.41
C ASP A 56 2.91 7.29 15.98
N THR A 57 1.97 7.77 16.81
CA THR A 57 0.52 7.63 16.59
C THR A 57 -0.10 8.88 15.96
N SER A 58 0.73 9.81 15.46
CA SER A 58 0.22 11.05 14.88
C SER A 58 -0.51 10.81 13.56
N ILE A 59 -1.63 11.51 13.37
CA ILE A 59 -2.46 11.40 12.17
C ILE A 59 -1.64 11.72 10.92
N ASP A 60 -0.81 12.77 10.98
CA ASP A 60 0.06 13.17 9.88
C ASP A 60 1.05 12.07 9.48
N TRP A 61 1.58 11.32 10.47
CA TRP A 61 2.47 10.19 10.22
C TRP A 61 1.75 9.03 9.53
N HIS A 62 0.56 8.66 10.01
CA HIS A 62 -0.25 7.64 9.36
C HIS A 62 -0.70 8.04 7.95
N MET A 63 -1.07 9.31 7.74
CA MET A 63 -1.38 9.83 6.42
C MET A 63 -0.17 9.74 5.49
N LYS A 64 1.03 10.06 5.97
CA LYS A 64 2.27 9.96 5.20
C LYS A 64 2.54 8.51 4.76
N ILE A 65 2.40 7.54 5.67
CA ILE A 65 2.55 6.11 5.37
C ILE A 65 1.56 5.70 4.25
N LEU A 66 0.28 6.04 4.41
CA LEU A 66 -0.74 5.73 3.40
C LEU A 66 -0.46 6.41 2.05
N GLN A 67 0.04 7.64 2.05
CA GLN A 67 0.43 8.35 0.82
C GLN A 67 1.61 7.67 0.12
N GLN A 68 2.62 7.21 0.87
CA GLN A 68 3.76 6.46 0.33
C GLN A 68 3.30 5.13 -0.28
N LEU A 69 2.42 4.40 0.41
CA LEU A 69 1.88 3.14 -0.10
C LEU A 69 0.96 3.34 -1.31
N GLN A 70 0.13 4.39 -1.31
CA GLN A 70 -0.67 4.76 -2.48
C GLN A 70 0.24 5.14 -3.67
N ARG A 71 1.39 5.78 -3.40
CA ARG A 71 2.39 6.08 -4.43
C ARG A 71 3.01 4.79 -4.99
N ALA A 72 3.41 3.85 -4.14
CA ALA A 72 3.91 2.53 -4.55
C ALA A 72 2.92 1.83 -5.50
N HIS A 73 1.64 1.77 -5.09
CA HIS A 73 0.56 1.21 -5.89
C HIS A 73 0.38 1.90 -7.25
N ARG A 74 0.41 3.24 -7.28
CA ARG A 74 0.34 4.01 -8.54
C ARG A 74 1.56 3.74 -9.43
N CYS A 75 2.75 3.60 -8.85
CA CYS A 75 3.95 3.23 -9.60
C CYS A 75 3.78 1.85 -10.23
N ALA A 76 3.32 0.84 -9.49
CA ALA A 76 3.11 -0.51 -10.04
C ALA A 76 2.15 -0.52 -11.25
N ILE A 77 1.06 0.24 -11.17
CA ILE A 77 0.10 0.38 -12.28
C ILE A 77 0.70 1.09 -13.50
N ASN A 78 1.57 2.08 -13.29
CA ASN A 78 2.10 2.95 -14.36
C ASN A 78 3.42 2.46 -14.96
N GLN A 79 4.20 1.66 -14.21
CA GLN A 79 5.46 1.09 -14.67
C GLN A 79 5.24 0.16 -15.87
N THR A 80 4.11 -0.55 -15.89
CA THR A 80 3.71 -1.41 -17.00
C THR A 80 2.43 -0.84 -17.61
N SER A 81 2.52 -0.31 -18.84
CA SER A 81 1.39 0.35 -19.53
C SER A 81 0.18 -0.54 -19.77
N SER A 82 0.28 -1.83 -19.46
CA SER A 82 -0.81 -2.80 -19.50
C SER A 82 -0.54 -3.91 -18.47
N TRP A 83 -0.34 -3.53 -17.21
CA TRP A 83 -0.10 -4.45 -16.09
C TRP A 83 -1.16 -5.57 -16.01
N GLU A 84 -2.34 -5.36 -16.55
CA GLU A 84 -3.42 -6.34 -16.63
C GLU A 84 -3.21 -7.41 -17.72
N ASN A 85 -2.13 -7.36 -18.53
CA ASN A 85 -1.82 -8.36 -19.57
C ASN A 85 -1.08 -9.59 -19.05
N GLU A 86 -0.28 -9.45 -17.98
CA GLU A 86 0.63 -10.49 -17.52
C GLU A 86 0.31 -10.89 -16.07
N ILE A 87 0.36 -12.20 -15.80
CA ILE A 87 0.05 -12.77 -14.49
C ILE A 87 0.93 -12.16 -13.39
N GLU A 88 2.22 -11.99 -13.66
CA GLU A 88 3.17 -11.46 -12.67
C GLU A 88 2.90 -9.99 -12.32
N THR A 89 2.55 -9.17 -13.31
CA THR A 89 2.21 -7.77 -13.07
C THR A 89 0.84 -7.62 -12.39
N ILE A 90 -0.11 -8.51 -12.67
CA ILE A 90 -1.39 -8.58 -11.95
C ILE A 90 -1.16 -8.93 -10.48
N ARG A 91 -0.37 -9.98 -10.20
CA ARG A 91 -0.02 -10.37 -8.83
C ARG A 91 0.65 -9.23 -8.08
N SER A 92 1.61 -8.55 -8.71
CA SER A 92 2.32 -7.42 -8.10
C SER A 92 1.36 -6.27 -7.75
N VAL A 93 0.46 -5.92 -8.67
CA VAL A 93 -0.56 -4.89 -8.42
C VAL A 93 -1.53 -5.34 -7.32
N LEU A 94 -2.03 -6.58 -7.34
CA LEU A 94 -2.95 -7.12 -6.34
C LEU A 94 -2.35 -7.17 -4.94
N ILE A 95 -1.07 -7.58 -4.80
CA ILE A 95 -0.35 -7.58 -3.52
C ILE A 95 -0.34 -6.16 -2.94
N LEU A 96 0.05 -5.17 -3.74
CA LEU A 96 0.05 -3.76 -3.31
C LEU A 96 -1.37 -3.24 -3.04
N SER A 97 -2.37 -3.63 -3.84
CA SER A 97 -3.77 -3.24 -3.63
C SER A 97 -4.29 -3.78 -2.29
N ASN A 98 -4.05 -5.05 -1.99
CA ASN A 98 -4.46 -5.67 -0.74
C ASN A 98 -3.73 -5.08 0.46
N LYS A 99 -2.42 -4.86 0.36
CA LYS A 99 -1.64 -4.17 1.40
C LYS A 99 -2.18 -2.76 1.67
N LEU A 100 -2.44 -1.99 0.61
CA LEU A 100 -3.00 -0.64 0.71
C LEU A 100 -4.40 -0.66 1.33
N ALA A 101 -5.26 -1.59 0.91
CA ALA A 101 -6.60 -1.72 1.45
C ALA A 101 -6.60 -2.08 2.93
N ALA A 102 -5.83 -3.10 3.33
CA ALA A 102 -5.69 -3.53 4.71
C ALA A 102 -5.18 -2.40 5.61
N LYS A 103 -4.12 -1.70 5.20
CA LYS A 103 -3.56 -0.58 5.96
C LYS A 103 -4.54 0.59 6.08
N THR A 104 -5.27 0.88 5.00
CA THR A 104 -6.27 1.96 5.01
C THR A 104 -7.42 1.64 5.95
N ILE A 105 -7.90 0.39 5.96
CA ILE A 105 -8.95 -0.08 6.88
C ILE A 105 -8.47 0.01 8.33
N GLU A 106 -7.26 -0.50 8.62
CA GLU A 106 -6.64 -0.43 9.94
C GLU A 106 -6.63 1.01 10.47
N LYS A 107 -6.06 1.93 9.70
CA LYS A 107 -5.89 3.32 10.13
C LYS A 107 -7.16 4.14 10.09
N LEU A 108 -8.10 3.85 9.18
CA LEU A 108 -9.42 4.49 9.22
C LEU A 108 -10.17 4.09 10.49
N GLY A 109 -10.01 2.86 10.98
CA GLY A 109 -10.58 2.43 12.26
C GLY A 109 -10.07 3.24 13.46
N GLU A 110 -8.80 3.67 13.41
CA GLU A 110 -8.20 4.52 14.45
C GLU A 110 -8.59 6.00 14.34
N HIS A 111 -8.81 6.49 13.12
CA HIS A 111 -8.99 7.93 12.82
C HIS A 111 -10.35 8.24 12.17
N VAL A 112 -11.38 7.46 12.50
CA VAL A 112 -12.70 7.52 11.85
C VAL A 112 -13.39 8.89 12.01
N GLU A 113 -13.02 9.70 13.00
CA GLU A 113 -13.60 11.03 13.23
C GLU A 113 -12.88 12.15 12.42
N ASN A 114 -11.75 11.85 11.76
CA ASN A 114 -10.94 12.86 11.08
C ASN A 114 -11.32 13.00 9.60
N GLU A 115 -11.92 14.13 9.23
CA GLU A 115 -12.37 14.38 7.85
C GLU A 115 -11.25 14.39 6.80
N ASN A 116 -10.06 14.94 7.12
CA ASN A 116 -8.93 14.94 6.18
C ASN A 116 -8.42 13.51 5.94
N PHE A 117 -8.43 12.68 6.98
CA PHE A 117 -8.09 11.27 6.90
C PHE A 117 -9.12 10.50 6.06
N LYS A 118 -10.43 10.73 6.29
CA LYS A 118 -11.51 10.17 5.46
C LYS A 118 -11.37 10.55 4.01
N GLN A 119 -11.06 11.81 3.68
CA GLN A 119 -10.86 12.26 2.30
C GLN A 119 -9.72 11.50 1.62
N SER A 120 -8.61 11.27 2.35
CA SER A 120 -7.50 10.45 1.85
C SER A 120 -7.93 9.01 1.60
N CYS A 121 -8.70 8.42 2.52
CA CYS A 121 -9.28 7.08 2.37
C CYS A 121 -10.24 6.98 1.18
N HIS A 122 -11.03 8.02 0.90
CA HIS A 122 -11.88 8.10 -0.30
C HIS A 122 -11.03 8.05 -1.59
N SER A 123 -9.92 8.79 -1.64
CA SER A 123 -8.99 8.76 -2.79
C SER A 123 -8.38 7.37 -3.00
N ILE A 124 -7.98 6.70 -1.92
CA ILE A 124 -7.45 5.34 -1.95
C ILE A 124 -8.53 4.38 -2.45
N ARG A 125 -9.76 4.46 -1.92
CA ARG A 125 -10.88 3.62 -2.37
C ARG A 125 -11.15 3.76 -3.86
N LEU A 126 -11.11 4.98 -4.41
CA LEU A 126 -11.26 5.19 -5.86
C LEU A 126 -10.11 4.55 -6.66
N THR A 127 -8.89 4.62 -6.13
CA THR A 127 -7.71 4.00 -6.74
C THR A 127 -7.81 2.47 -6.76
N LEU A 128 -8.31 1.85 -5.69
CA LEU A 128 -8.54 0.41 -5.62
C LEU A 128 -9.70 -0.03 -6.52
N ASN A 129 -10.76 0.77 -6.61
CA ASN A 129 -11.87 0.48 -7.52
C ASN A 129 -11.44 0.49 -9.00
N SER A 130 -10.51 1.37 -9.41
CA SER A 130 -10.05 1.38 -10.80
C SER A 130 -9.31 0.10 -11.18
N VAL A 131 -8.53 -0.47 -10.25
CA VAL A 131 -7.91 -1.81 -10.39
C VAL A 131 -8.98 -2.87 -10.55
N MET A 132 -9.97 -2.89 -9.64
CA MET A 132 -11.06 -3.86 -9.67
C MET A 132 -11.86 -3.79 -10.97
N THR A 133 -12.15 -2.58 -11.46
CA THR A 133 -12.83 -2.38 -12.75
C THR A 133 -12.00 -2.94 -13.91
N ARG A 134 -10.69 -2.68 -13.96
CA ARG A 134 -9.83 -3.20 -15.03
C ARG A 134 -9.72 -4.72 -14.99
N LEU A 135 -9.59 -5.31 -13.80
CA LEU A 135 -9.60 -6.77 -13.64
C LEU A 135 -10.93 -7.35 -14.14
N LYS A 136 -12.07 -6.82 -13.70
CA LYS A 136 -13.39 -7.31 -14.14
C LYS A 136 -13.61 -7.15 -15.65
N GLN A 137 -13.19 -6.03 -16.23
CA GLN A 137 -13.31 -5.78 -17.67
C GLN A 137 -12.54 -6.79 -18.51
N LYS A 138 -11.37 -7.21 -18.03
CA LYS A 138 -10.46 -8.04 -18.81
C LYS A 138 -10.58 -9.53 -18.50
N TYR A 139 -10.90 -9.86 -17.25
CA TYR A 139 -10.92 -11.21 -16.72
C TYR A 139 -12.36 -11.74 -16.59
N ASP A 140 -13.33 -11.12 -17.27
CA ASP A 140 -14.77 -11.39 -17.17
C ASP A 140 -15.04 -12.90 -17.04
N SER A 141 -15.36 -13.30 -15.79
CA SER A 141 -15.63 -14.63 -15.24
C SER A 141 -14.74 -15.83 -15.65
N SER A 142 -13.86 -15.70 -16.65
CA SER A 142 -13.22 -16.79 -17.37
C SER A 142 -11.73 -16.93 -17.06
N LEU A 143 -11.00 -15.84 -16.80
CA LEU A 143 -9.60 -15.92 -16.38
C LEU A 143 -9.42 -16.17 -14.86
N MET A 144 -10.49 -16.01 -14.06
CA MET A 144 -10.51 -16.47 -12.66
C MET A 144 -10.43 -18.00 -12.52
N THR A 145 -10.45 -18.76 -13.62
CA THR A 145 -10.40 -20.22 -13.60
C THR A 145 -8.99 -20.80 -13.69
N THR A 146 -7.96 -20.02 -14.02
CA THR A 146 -6.62 -20.56 -14.31
C THR A 146 -5.57 -20.27 -13.23
N ASP A 147 -5.78 -19.25 -12.40
CA ASP A 147 -4.87 -18.90 -11.29
C ASP A 147 -5.68 -18.65 -10.00
N GLU A 148 -5.73 -19.67 -9.15
CA GLU A 148 -6.44 -19.65 -7.87
C GLU A 148 -5.96 -18.52 -6.95
N LYS A 149 -4.67 -18.18 -7.00
CA LYS A 149 -4.11 -17.12 -6.17
C LYS A 149 -4.62 -15.75 -6.62
N ILE A 150 -4.60 -15.47 -7.92
CA ILE A 150 -5.16 -14.22 -8.47
C ILE A 150 -6.65 -14.11 -8.14
N MET A 151 -7.40 -15.20 -8.23
CA MET A 151 -8.82 -15.22 -7.87
C MET A 151 -9.02 -14.85 -6.40
N ASN A 152 -8.30 -15.51 -5.49
CA ASN A 152 -8.38 -15.26 -4.05
C ASN A 152 -7.98 -13.82 -3.70
N ASP A 153 -6.85 -13.33 -4.24
CA ASP A 153 -6.36 -11.97 -3.99
C ASP A 153 -7.35 -10.91 -4.51
N THR A 154 -8.03 -11.20 -5.64
CA THR A 154 -9.06 -10.30 -6.20
C THR A 154 -10.33 -10.28 -5.33
N GLN A 155 -10.77 -11.44 -4.85
CA GLN A 155 -11.93 -11.54 -3.94
C GLN A 155 -11.65 -10.86 -2.60
N GLU A 156 -10.45 -11.02 -2.06
CA GLU A 156 -10.00 -10.32 -0.86
C GLU A 156 -10.01 -8.79 -1.07
N LEU A 157 -9.52 -8.33 -2.22
CA LEU A 157 -9.53 -6.91 -2.56
C LEU A 157 -10.97 -6.38 -2.66
N GLU A 158 -11.87 -7.11 -3.32
CA GLU A 158 -13.28 -6.75 -3.42
C GLU A 158 -13.94 -6.64 -2.04
N LYS A 159 -13.69 -7.61 -1.14
CA LYS A 159 -14.18 -7.57 0.23
C LYS A 159 -13.64 -6.37 1.00
N SER A 160 -12.34 -6.08 0.88
CA SER A 160 -11.69 -4.94 1.51
C SER A 160 -12.26 -3.60 0.99
N ILE A 161 -12.54 -3.48 -0.31
CA ILE A 161 -13.19 -2.30 -0.90
C ILE A 161 -14.60 -2.12 -0.32
N LEU A 162 -15.38 -3.20 -0.18
CA LEU A 162 -16.71 -3.14 0.44
C LEU A 162 -16.64 -2.68 1.89
N GLN A 163 -15.75 -3.27 2.69
CA GLN A 163 -15.52 -2.87 4.08
C GLN A 163 -15.14 -1.40 4.19
N LEU A 164 -14.16 -0.95 3.39
CA LEU A 164 -13.73 0.45 3.36
C LEU A 164 -14.89 1.38 2.97
N THR A 165 -15.74 0.96 2.03
CA THR A 165 -16.91 1.74 1.63
C THR A 165 -17.90 1.88 2.79
N ASP A 166 -18.18 0.80 3.52
CA ASP A 166 -19.11 0.82 4.64
C ASP A 166 -18.59 1.66 5.81
N MET A 167 -17.28 1.58 6.11
CA MET A 167 -16.65 2.42 7.13
C MET A 167 -16.78 3.92 6.79
N LEU A 168 -16.54 4.29 5.53
CA LEU A 168 -16.64 5.68 5.08
C LEU A 168 -18.08 6.21 5.00
N ARG A 169 -19.11 5.33 4.97
CA ARG A 169 -20.52 5.73 5.04
C ARG A 169 -21.06 5.89 6.47
N LYS A 170 -20.48 5.16 7.43
CA LYS A 170 -20.95 5.11 8.83
C LYS A 170 -20.39 6.22 9.70
N SER A 171 -19.50 7.04 9.15
CA SER A 171 -18.79 8.15 9.78
C SER A 171 -19.26 9.49 9.25
#